data_AF-A0ABD6BBI9-F1
#
_entry.id   AF-A0ABD6BBI9-F1
#
_cell.length_a   1.000
_cell.length_b   1.000
_cell.length_c   1.000
_cell.angle_alpha   90.00
_cell.angle_beta   90.00
_cell.angle_gamma   90.00
#
_symmetry.space_group_name_H-M   'P 1'
#
loop_
_entity.id
_entity.type
_entity.pdbx_description
1 polymer ?
#
loop_
_entity_poly.entity_id
_entity_poly.type
_entity_poly.pdbx_seq_one_letter_code
_entity_poly.pdbx_strand_id
1 'polypeptide(L)' 'MSELAAVGEALAASTPYMVMFAIGVVTGSLVPAYYAQERLRGFGRAMMGRLPYQPPPGLDREQAMRAAVEAADADDVKEE' A
#
# COMPACT_ATOMS: atom_id res chain seq x y z
N MET A 1 -41.95 -5.89 14.29
CA MET A 1 -40.66 -5.75 15.00
C MET A 1 -40.19 -4.33 14.76
N SER A 2 -40.01 -3.55 15.82
CA SER A 2 -39.77 -2.10 15.80
C SER A 2 -38.45 -1.76 15.12
N GLU A 3 -38.40 -0.69 14.32
CA GLU A 3 -37.20 -0.20 13.61
C GLU A 3 -35.96 -0.06 14.52
N LEU A 4 -36.18 0.23 15.81
CA LEU A 4 -35.15 0.34 16.83
C LEU A 4 -34.35 -0.96 17.04
N ALA A 5 -34.99 -2.12 16.87
CA ALA A 5 -34.33 -3.42 16.95
C ALA A 5 -33.43 -3.67 15.73
N ALA A 6 -33.89 -3.25 14.54
CA ALA A 6 -33.12 -3.37 13.30
C ALA A 6 -31.87 -2.47 13.31
N VAL A 7 -31.99 -1.25 13.86
CA VAL A 7 -30.84 -0.35 14.07
C VAL A 7 -29.84 -0.95 15.06
N GLY A 8 -30.33 -1.54 16.16
CA GLY A 8 -29.48 -2.22 17.15
C GLY A 8 -28.68 -3.37 16.55
N GLU A 9 -29.31 -4.17 15.69
CA GLU A 9 -28.67 -5.30 15.01
C GLU A 9 -27.64 -4.84 13.97
N ALA A 10 -27.93 -3.79 13.19
CA ALA A 10 -26.99 -3.20 12.25
C ALA A 10 -25.76 -2.58 12.94
N LEU A 11 -25.96 -1.96 14.12
CA LEU A 11 -24.86 -1.43 14.93
C LEU A 11 -24.00 -2.57 15.51
N ALA A 12 -24.62 -3.63 16.01
CA ALA A 12 -23.91 -4.81 16.48
C ALA A 12 -23.09 -5.46 15.35
N ALA A 13 -23.67 -5.58 14.15
CA ALA A 13 -22.99 -6.13 12.98
C ALA A 13 -21.82 -5.25 12.49
N SER A 14 -21.88 -3.93 12.70
CA SER A 14 -20.82 -2.99 12.31
C SER A 14 -19.76 -2.75 13.38
N THR A 15 -20.02 -3.14 14.62
CA THR A 15 -19.09 -3.04 15.76
C THR A 15 -17.69 -3.59 15.47
N PRO A 16 -17.48 -4.79 14.87
CA PRO A 16 -16.13 -5.29 14.59
C PRO A 16 -15.36 -4.38 13.63
N TYR A 17 -16.01 -3.81 12.60
CA TYR A 17 -15.36 -2.89 11.66
C TYR A 17 -14.97 -1.57 12.33
N MET A 18 -15.85 -1.05 13.21
CA MET A 18 -15.56 0.17 13.98
C MET A 18 -14.38 -0.03 14.94
N VAL A 19 -14.30 -1.20 15.58
CA VAL A 19 -13.16 -1.58 16.45
C VAL A 19 -11.87 -1.69 15.64
N MET A 20 -11.90 -2.37 14.49
CA MET A 20 -10.73 -2.47 13.60
C MET A 20 -10.27 -1.09 13.10
N PHE A 21 -11.21 -0.22 12.73
CA PHE A 21 -10.91 1.15 12.34
C PHE A 21 -10.25 1.94 13.49
N ALA A 22 -10.82 1.88 14.70
CA ALA A 22 -10.27 2.55 15.87
C ALA A 22 -8.86 2.05 16.21
N ILE A 23 -8.62 0.74 16.14
CA ILE A 23 -7.28 0.15 16.33
C ILE A 23 -6.31 0.66 15.26
N GLY A 24 -6.74 0.73 14.00
CA GLY A 24 -5.93 1.25 12.90
C GLY A 24 -5.53 2.71 13.11
N VAL A 25 -6.47 3.57 13.54
CA VAL A 25 -6.22 4.98 13.82
C VAL A 25 -5.26 5.17 14.99
N VAL A 26 -5.48 4.46 16.11
CA VAL A 26 -4.60 4.56 17.29
C VAL A 26 -3.22 4.01 17.00
N THR A 27 -3.13 2.86 16.33
CA THR A 27 -1.84 2.29 15.94
C THR A 27 -1.11 3.19 14.94
N GLY A 28 -1.85 3.83 14.02
CA GLY A 28 -1.30 4.79 13.07
C GLY A 28 -0.82 6.09 13.73
N SER A 29 -1.52 6.60 14.74
CA SER A 29 -1.16 7.85 15.43
C SER A 29 0.03 7.69 16.39
N LEU A 30 0.30 6.46 16.86
CA LEU A 30 1.45 6.14 17.71
C LEU A 30 2.77 6.03 16.92
N VAL A 31 2.74 6.09 15.59
CA VAL A 31 3.95 6.06 14.76
C VAL A 31 4.40 7.49 14.47
N PRO A 32 5.63 7.90 14.88
CA PRO A 32 6.17 9.18 14.45
C PRO A 32 6.19 9.26 12.92
N ALA A 33 5.79 10.41 12.36
CA ALA A 33 5.58 10.58 10.92
C ALA A 33 6.76 10.08 10.06
N TYR A 34 7.99 10.29 10.53
CA TYR A 34 9.21 9.79 9.89
C TYR A 34 9.23 8.25 9.73
N TYR A 35 8.89 7.50 10.78
CA TYR A 35 8.84 6.04 10.72
C TYR A 35 7.63 5.52 9.93
N ALA A 36 6.54 6.29 9.85
CA ALA A 36 5.40 5.95 9.01
C ALA A 36 5.79 5.99 7.53
N GLN A 37 6.56 7.01 7.12
CA GLN A 37 7.06 7.12 5.75
C GLN A 37 7.97 5.95 5.37
N GLU A 38 8.90 5.56 6.25
CA GLU A 38 9.79 4.42 5.96
C GLU A 38 9.00 3.11 5.84
N ARG A 39 8.00 2.90 6.70
CA ARG A 39 7.10 1.74 6.60
C ARG A 39 6.28 1.73 5.31
N LEU A 40 5.80 2.88 4.86
CA LEU A 40 5.08 3.01 3.59
C LEU A 40 5.98 2.72 2.39
N ARG A 41 7.23 3.22 2.40
CA ARG A 41 8.23 2.93 1.35
C ARG A 41 8.55 1.43 1.30
N GLY A 42 8.78 0.81 2.45
CA GLY A 42 9.04 -0.63 2.57
C GLY A 42 7.86 -1.49 2.15
N PHE A 43 6.65 -1.14 2.60
CA PHE A 43 5.41 -1.81 2.21
C PHE A 43 5.16 -1.69 0.70
N GLY A 44 5.35 -0.50 0.12
CA GLY A 44 5.22 -0.27 -1.32
C GLY A 44 6.17 -1.14 -2.14
N ARG A 45 7.45 -1.23 -1.75
CA ARG A 45 8.42 -2.15 -2.38
C ARG A 45 7.99 -3.61 -2.28
N ALA A 46 7.51 -4.05 -1.10
CA ALA A 46 7.05 -5.42 -0.89
C ALA A 46 5.81 -5.76 -1.73
N MET A 47 4.88 -4.81 -1.88
CA MET A 47 3.70 -4.97 -2.72
C MET A 47 4.07 -5.00 -4.21
N MET A 48 4.95 -4.10 -4.68
CA MET A 48 5.41 -4.08 -6.07
C MET A 48 6.19 -5.35 -6.44
N GLY A 49 7.00 -5.89 -5.52
CA GLY A 49 7.71 -7.15 -5.74
C GLY A 49 6.79 -8.38 -5.92
N ARG A 50 5.50 -8.28 -5.58
CA ARG A 50 4.51 -9.33 -5.81
C ARG A 50 3.76 -9.20 -7.14
N LEU A 51 3.86 -8.06 -7.81
CA LEU A 51 3.23 -7.91 -9.11
C LEU A 51 4.01 -8.73 -10.14
N PRO A 52 3.33 -9.54 -10.98
CA PRO A 52 3.99 -10.25 -12.05
C PRO A 52 4.60 -9.24 -13.01
N TYR A 53 5.92 -9.24 -13.11
CA TYR A 53 6.63 -8.38 -14.04
C TYR A 53 6.33 -8.83 -15.48
N GLN A 54 5.77 -7.93 -16.27
CA GLN A 54 5.55 -8.15 -17.69
C GLN A 54 6.48 -7.22 -18.48
N PRO A 55 7.40 -7.77 -19.29
CA PRO A 55 8.28 -6.94 -20.10
C PRO A 55 7.45 -6.13 -21.12
N PRO A 56 7.93 -4.94 -21.49
CA PRO A 56 7.28 -4.14 -22.54
C PRO A 56 7.18 -4.95 -23.85
N PRO A 57 6.13 -4.73 -24.65
CA PRO A 57 5.96 -5.44 -25.91
C PRO A 57 7.18 -5.21 -26.83
N GLY A 58 7.76 -6.30 -27.33
CA GLY A 58 8.93 -6.28 -28.22
C GLY A 58 10.29 -6.36 -27.53
N LEU A 59 10.34 -6.43 -26.20
CA LEU A 59 11.57 -6.64 -25.43
C LEU A 59 11.56 -7.99 -24.71
N ASP A 60 12.68 -8.69 -24.75
CA ASP A 60 12.90 -9.85 -23.88
C ASP A 60 13.12 -9.39 -22.42
N ARG A 61 12.84 -10.28 -21.46
CA ARG A 61 12.89 -9.99 -20.04
C ARG A 61 14.26 -9.43 -19.60
N GLU A 62 15.36 -10.00 -20.08
CA GLU A 62 16.70 -9.51 -19.73
C GLU A 62 17.00 -8.12 -20.32
N GLN A 63 16.51 -7.87 -21.52
CA GLN A 63 16.69 -6.58 -22.20
C GLN A 63 15.87 -5.49 -21.51
N ALA A 64 14.64 -5.82 -21.11
CA ALA A 64 13.77 -4.93 -20.36
C ALA A 64 14.32 -4.61 -18.96
N MET A 65 14.93 -5.58 -18.27
CA MET A 65 15.59 -5.36 -16.98
C MET A 65 16.82 -4.46 -17.11
N ARG A 66 17.67 -4.68 -18.12
CA ARG A 66 18.83 -3.81 -18.38
C ARG A 66 18.41 -2.38 -18.67
N ALA A 67 17.43 -2.19 -19.56
CA ALA A 67 16.90 -0.87 -19.88
C ALA A 67 16.30 -0.16 -18.66
N ALA A 68 15.66 -0.89 -17.74
CA ALA A 68 15.11 -0.31 -16.51
C ALA A 68 16.20 0.16 -15.53
N VAL A 69 17.32 -0.57 -15.43
CA VAL A 69 18.46 -0.16 -14.59
C VAL A 69 19.15 1.06 -15.19
N GLU A 70 19.42 1.03 -16.49
CA GLU A 70 20.06 2.16 -17.21
C GLU A 70 19.21 3.43 -17.15
N ALA A 71 17.87 3.32 -17.21
CA ALA A 71 16.97 4.46 -17.05
C ALA A 71 16.98 5.03 -15.62
N ALA A 72 17.06 4.17 -14.60
CA ALA A 72 17.13 4.61 -13.20
C ALA A 72 18.43 5.39 -12.92
N ASP A 73 19.58 4.88 -13.40
CA ASP A 73 20.86 5.56 -13.26
C ASP A 73 20.89 6.90 -14.03
N ALA A 74 20.17 7.01 -15.16
CA ALA A 74 20.11 8.22 -15.97
C ALA A 74 19.20 9.33 -15.38
N ASP A 75 18.20 8.97 -14.58
CA ASP A 75 17.36 9.94 -13.88
C ASP A 75 18.06 10.52 -12.65
N ASP A 76 18.85 9.71 -11.92
CA ASP A 76 19.67 10.19 -10.77
C ASP A 76 20.72 11.24 -11.19
N VAL A 77 21.24 11.17 -12.43
CA VAL A 77 22.24 12.13 -12.97
C VAL A 77 21.62 13.45 -13.44
N LYS A 78 20.30 13.51 -13.66
CA LYS A 78 19.61 14.74 -14.11
C LYS A 78 19.10 15.62 -12.97
N GLU A 79 19.03 15.08 -11.75
CA GLU A 79 18.58 15.81 -10.56
C GLU A 79 19.73 16.42 -9.73
N GLU A 80 20.99 16.22 -10.13
CA GLU A 80 22.18 16.99 -9.66
C GLU A 80 22.44 18.25 -10.50
#